data_AF-A0AA88S2Z7-F1
#
_entry.id   AF-A0AA88S2Z7-F1
#
_cell.length_a   1.000
_cell.length_b   1.000
_cell.length_c   1.000
_cell.angle_alpha   90.00
_cell.angle_beta   90.00
_cell.angle_gamma   90.00
#
_symmetry.space_group_name_H-M   'P 1'
#
loop_
_entity.id
_entity.type
_entity.pdbx_description
1 polymer ?
#
loop_
_entity_poly.entity_id
_entity_poly.type
_entity_poly.pdbx_seq_one_letter_code
_entity_poly.pdbx_strand_id
1 'polypeptide(L)'
;MHAHILKFGFLSDVFAGNSLVNMYAKCGSIEEASCSFSEVPERGLVSWSAMIGGLAQHGHGQKALQLFDEMLEDGVTPNHVTLVSVLYACNHAGLVSEAKRYFKTMKKSYGVEPTQEHYACMIDLLGRAGKLNEATDLVDKMPFETNSSVWGALLGAARIHKDVELGQRAANMLFTLEPEKSGTRVLLANIYASVGSWEDVAKVRRLMKDGKLEELGDLMAKAGYVPMLEIDLHNVDNSEKEILLSYHSEKLAVAFGLIVTPPGAPIRVKKNLRVCIDCHTSFKFICKIASREIIVRDINRFHHFKDGSCSCGYYW
;
A
#
# COMPACT_ATOMS: atom_id res chain seq x y z
N MET A 1 17.95 13.64 20.10
CA MET A 1 17.50 12.72 21.18
C MET A 1 18.65 11.82 21.63
N HIS A 2 19.25 10.97 20.77
CA HIS A 2 20.41 10.14 21.13
C HIS A 2 21.59 10.92 21.75
N ALA A 3 22.02 12.02 21.14
CA ALA A 3 23.09 12.86 21.70
C ALA A 3 22.77 13.46 23.10
N HIS A 4 21.48 13.64 23.44
CA HIS A 4 21.07 14.06 24.78
C HIS A 4 21.13 12.90 25.77
N ILE A 5 20.65 11.70 25.38
CA ILE A 5 20.68 10.51 26.23
C ILE A 5 22.13 10.13 26.61
N LEU A 6 23.05 10.21 25.64
CA LEU A 6 24.49 10.02 25.89
C LEU A 6 25.07 11.09 26.82
N LYS A 7 24.78 12.37 26.55
CA LYS A 7 25.34 13.51 27.29
C LYS A 7 24.92 13.52 28.77
N PHE A 8 23.74 13.00 29.07
CA PHE A 8 23.19 12.98 30.43
C PHE A 8 23.27 11.59 31.10
N GLY A 9 23.92 10.61 30.47
CA GLY A 9 24.17 9.29 31.08
C GLY A 9 22.93 8.41 31.24
N PHE A 10 21.85 8.67 30.50
CA PHE A 10 20.58 7.92 30.60
C PHE A 10 20.60 6.57 29.87
N LEU A 11 21.76 6.08 29.38
CA LEU A 11 21.84 4.74 28.77
C LEU A 11 21.55 3.62 29.78
N SER A 12 21.85 3.86 31.06
CA SER A 12 21.53 2.94 32.16
C SER A 12 20.04 2.97 32.56
N ASP A 13 19.28 3.96 32.09
CA ASP A 13 17.84 3.99 32.26
C ASP A 13 17.17 3.07 31.24
N VAL A 14 16.51 2.02 31.74
CA VAL A 14 15.88 0.97 30.91
C VAL A 14 14.85 1.56 29.93
N PHE A 15 14.16 2.64 30.29
CA PHE A 15 13.16 3.26 29.43
C PHE A 15 13.81 4.04 28.28
N ALA A 16 14.86 4.81 28.58
CA ALA A 16 15.64 5.52 27.58
C ALA A 16 16.38 4.56 26.64
N GLY A 17 16.96 3.48 27.17
CA GLY A 17 17.60 2.41 26.38
C GLY A 17 16.61 1.74 25.43
N ASN A 18 15.44 1.32 25.92
CA ASN A 18 14.38 0.73 25.08
C ASN A 18 13.88 1.67 23.98
N SER A 19 13.79 2.97 24.29
CA SER A 19 13.39 3.99 23.32
C SER A 19 14.42 4.14 22.20
N LEU A 20 15.72 4.08 22.52
CA LEU A 20 16.80 4.11 21.54
C LEU A 20 16.81 2.85 20.66
N VAL A 21 16.69 1.66 21.25
CA VAL A 21 16.59 0.39 20.51
C VAL A 21 15.44 0.47 19.51
N ASN A 22 14.24 0.87 19.95
CA ASN A 22 13.06 0.97 19.09
C ASN A 22 13.23 2.03 17.99
N MET A 23 13.85 3.17 18.28
CA MET A 23 14.11 4.21 17.29
C MET A 23 15.08 3.72 16.21
N TYR A 24 16.21 3.14 16.61
CA TYR A 24 17.21 2.62 15.69
C TYR A 24 16.69 1.44 14.86
N ALA A 25 16.00 0.50 15.51
CA ALA A 25 15.35 -0.63 14.88
C ALA A 25 14.38 -0.19 13.78
N LYS A 26 13.51 0.79 14.05
CA LYS A 26 12.54 1.30 13.06
C LYS A 26 13.17 2.05 11.89
N CYS A 27 14.37 2.60 12.08
CA CYS A 27 15.12 3.26 11.03
C CYS A 27 15.95 2.29 10.16
N GLY A 28 16.00 1.01 10.51
CA GLY A 28 16.84 0.01 9.84
C GLY A 28 18.33 0.07 10.23
N SER A 29 18.68 0.90 11.21
CA SER A 29 20.02 0.99 11.82
C SER A 29 20.17 -0.14 12.85
N ILE A 30 20.27 -1.38 12.37
CA ILE A 30 20.24 -2.59 13.22
C ILE A 30 21.50 -2.71 14.06
N GLU A 31 22.65 -2.29 13.54
CA GLU A 31 23.92 -2.29 14.27
C GLU A 31 23.83 -1.35 15.49
N GLU A 32 23.36 -0.12 15.31
CA GLU A 32 23.16 0.83 16.41
C GLU A 32 22.10 0.35 17.39
N ALA A 33 21.02 -0.27 16.90
CA ALA A 33 20.00 -0.89 17.75
C ALA A 33 20.60 -2.01 18.61
N SER A 34 21.49 -2.84 18.04
CA SER A 34 22.17 -3.93 18.75
C SER A 34 23.10 -3.39 19.83
N CYS A 35 23.87 -2.34 19.53
CA CYS A 35 24.72 -1.67 20.52
C CYS A 35 23.88 -1.14 21.68
N SER A 36 22.83 -0.36 21.40
CA SER A 36 21.93 0.16 22.43
C SER A 36 21.26 -0.96 23.23
N PHE A 37 20.91 -2.09 22.59
CA PHE A 37 20.33 -3.25 23.26
C PHE A 37 21.30 -3.92 24.22
N SER A 38 22.58 -4.04 23.83
CA SER A 38 23.64 -4.60 24.68
C SER A 38 24.00 -3.72 25.89
N GLU A 39 23.73 -2.42 25.81
CA GLU A 39 23.97 -1.46 26.89
C GLU A 39 22.84 -1.42 27.92
N VAL A 40 21.66 -2.02 27.65
CA VAL A 40 20.55 -2.09 28.60
C VAL A 40 20.91 -3.08 29.73
N PRO A 41 21.05 -2.63 31.00
CA PRO A 41 21.53 -3.46 32.09
C PRO A 41 20.55 -4.58 32.47
N GLU A 42 19.25 -4.31 32.43
CA GLU A 42 18.18 -5.30 32.69
C GLU A 42 17.26 -5.40 31.48
N ARG A 43 17.53 -6.40 30.61
CA ARG A 43 16.77 -6.64 29.39
C ARG A 43 15.43 -7.30 29.70
N GLY A 44 14.40 -6.49 29.86
CA GLY A 44 13.01 -6.94 30.01
C GLY A 44 12.30 -7.18 28.68
N LEU A 45 11.04 -7.63 28.75
CA LEU A 45 10.17 -7.91 27.60
C LEU A 45 10.20 -6.83 26.52
N VAL A 46 10.15 -5.55 26.89
CA VAL A 46 10.14 -4.42 25.93
C VAL A 46 11.41 -4.35 25.11
N SER A 47 12.58 -4.55 25.73
CA SER A 47 13.88 -4.52 25.05
C SER A 47 13.98 -5.63 23.99
N TRP A 48 13.61 -6.85 24.38
CA TRP A 48 13.60 -8.03 23.52
C TRP A 48 12.60 -7.89 22.37
N SER A 49 11.36 -7.51 22.67
CA SER A 49 10.32 -7.32 21.64
C SER A 49 10.73 -6.26 20.61
N ALA A 50 11.34 -5.16 21.05
CA ALA A 50 11.78 -4.09 20.16
C ALA A 50 12.90 -4.58 19.21
N MET A 51 13.90 -5.29 19.74
CA MET A 51 15.02 -5.78 18.94
C MET A 51 14.60 -6.88 17.96
N ILE A 52 13.82 -7.86 18.44
CA ILE A 52 13.28 -8.96 17.61
C ILE A 52 12.38 -8.38 16.50
N GLY A 53 11.51 -7.43 16.82
CA GLY A 53 10.66 -6.74 15.86
C GLY A 53 11.44 -5.99 14.79
N GLY A 54 12.48 -5.25 15.18
CA GLY A 54 13.39 -4.57 14.26
C GLY A 54 14.07 -5.52 13.28
N LEU A 55 14.69 -6.58 13.79
CA LEU A 55 15.35 -7.58 12.96
C LEU A 55 14.38 -8.25 11.99
N ALA A 56 13.17 -8.59 12.44
CA ALA A 56 12.15 -9.21 11.61
C ALA A 56 11.72 -8.29 10.46
N GLN A 57 11.45 -7.01 10.75
CA GLN A 57 11.00 -6.02 9.75
C GLN A 57 12.04 -5.73 8.68
N HIS A 58 13.32 -5.77 9.04
CA HIS A 58 14.44 -5.50 8.13
C HIS A 58 15.02 -6.77 7.48
N GLY A 59 14.30 -7.89 7.55
CA GLY A 59 14.65 -9.12 6.82
C GLY A 59 15.73 -9.98 7.47
N HIS A 60 16.18 -9.66 8.68
CA HIS A 60 17.13 -10.46 9.45
C HIS A 60 16.44 -11.59 10.24
N GLY A 61 15.58 -12.37 9.58
CA GLY A 61 14.69 -13.34 10.22
C GLY A 61 15.41 -14.37 11.08
N GLN A 62 16.53 -14.92 10.62
CA GLN A 62 17.30 -15.90 11.41
C GLN A 62 17.87 -15.31 12.70
N LYS A 63 18.42 -14.09 12.65
CA LYS A 63 18.92 -13.39 13.85
C LYS A 63 17.78 -13.07 14.82
N ALA A 64 16.61 -12.71 14.29
CA ALA A 64 15.43 -12.45 15.12
C ALA A 64 14.98 -13.71 15.88
N LEU A 65 15.04 -14.88 15.25
CA LEU A 65 14.74 -16.16 15.90
C LEU A 65 15.81 -16.56 16.93
N GLN A 66 17.09 -16.31 16.66
CA GLN A 66 18.17 -16.51 17.63
C GLN A 66 17.95 -15.66 18.89
N LEU A 67 17.66 -14.36 18.74
CA LEU A 67 17.35 -13.50 19.89
C LEU A 67 16.06 -13.92 20.62
N PHE A 68 15.09 -14.51 19.91
CA PHE A 68 13.90 -15.05 20.55
C PHE A 68 14.23 -16.27 21.41
N ASP A 69 15.11 -17.16 20.96
CA ASP A 69 15.56 -18.30 21.75
C ASP A 69 16.37 -17.82 22.98
N GLU A 70 17.26 -16.83 22.82
CA GLU A 70 17.98 -16.19 23.94
C GLU A 70 17.02 -15.54 24.95
N MET A 71 15.97 -14.86 24.48
CA MET A 71 14.93 -14.28 25.35
C MET A 71 14.26 -15.35 26.23
N LEU A 72 14.01 -16.53 25.67
CA LEU A 72 13.42 -17.65 26.42
C LEU A 72 14.40 -18.26 27.41
N GLU A 73 15.69 -18.34 27.07
CA GLU A 73 16.76 -18.80 27.97
C GLU A 73 16.95 -17.85 29.16
N ASP A 74 16.81 -16.54 28.94
CA ASP A 74 16.80 -15.51 29.99
C ASP A 74 15.49 -15.52 30.83
N GLY A 75 14.57 -16.45 30.56
CA GLY A 75 13.34 -16.65 31.32
C GLY A 75 12.26 -15.60 31.05
N VAL A 76 12.40 -14.79 29.99
CA VAL A 76 11.44 -13.75 29.65
C VAL A 76 10.31 -14.34 28.81
N THR A 77 9.08 -14.26 29.31
CA THR A 77 7.91 -14.79 28.60
C THR A 77 7.48 -13.89 27.44
N PRO A 78 7.26 -14.43 26.24
CA PRO A 78 6.87 -13.64 25.08
C PRO A 78 5.41 -13.21 25.14
N ASN A 79 5.14 -12.01 24.65
CA ASN A 79 3.78 -11.47 24.49
C ASN A 79 3.30 -11.51 23.03
N HIS A 80 2.10 -10.99 22.79
CA HIS A 80 1.52 -10.88 21.45
C HIS A 80 2.45 -10.17 20.44
N VAL A 81 3.09 -9.05 20.79
CA VAL A 81 3.99 -8.31 19.89
C VAL A 81 5.23 -9.13 19.52
N THR A 82 5.80 -9.83 20.50
CA THR A 82 6.98 -10.68 20.29
C THR A 82 6.64 -11.82 19.32
N LEU A 83 5.50 -12.48 19.53
CA LEU A 83 5.07 -13.61 18.71
C LEU A 83 4.69 -13.19 17.28
N VAL A 84 4.07 -12.01 17.10
CA VAL A 84 3.90 -11.41 15.75
C VAL A 84 5.25 -11.22 15.07
N SER A 85 6.25 -10.68 15.78
CA SER A 85 7.59 -10.43 15.23
C SER A 85 8.30 -11.73 14.82
N VAL A 86 8.17 -12.79 15.61
CA VAL A 86 8.67 -14.14 15.29
C VAL A 86 8.00 -14.71 14.04
N LEU A 87 6.69 -14.55 13.89
CA LEU A 87 5.98 -14.99 12.69
C LEU A 87 6.39 -14.17 11.45
N TYR A 88 6.61 -12.86 11.57
CA TYR A 88 7.18 -12.04 10.50
C TYR A 88 8.59 -12.50 10.11
N ALA A 89 9.45 -12.80 11.09
CA ALA A 89 10.78 -13.34 10.84
C ALA A 89 10.71 -14.66 10.06
N CYS A 90 9.79 -15.56 10.43
CA CYS A 90 9.55 -16.80 9.70
C CYS A 90 9.03 -16.55 8.28
N ASN A 91 8.15 -15.57 8.09
CA ASN A 91 7.62 -15.17 6.79
C ASN A 91 8.72 -14.70 5.84
N HIS A 92 9.56 -13.76 6.28
CA HIS A 92 10.69 -13.27 5.47
C HIS A 92 11.73 -14.35 5.19
N ALA A 93 11.94 -15.29 6.11
CA ALA A 93 12.86 -16.41 5.93
C ALA A 93 12.25 -17.63 5.21
N GLY A 94 10.95 -17.63 4.90
CA GLY A 94 10.24 -18.77 4.29
C GLY A 94 10.11 -20.01 5.19
N LEU A 95 10.23 -19.87 6.51
CA LEU A 95 10.26 -20.97 7.48
C LEU A 95 8.84 -21.42 7.87
N VAL A 96 8.14 -22.09 6.95
CA VAL A 96 6.73 -22.47 7.13
C VAL A 96 6.51 -23.42 8.32
N SER A 97 7.40 -24.41 8.49
CA SER A 97 7.28 -25.39 9.58
C SER A 97 7.43 -24.74 10.95
N GLU A 98 8.41 -23.84 11.09
CA GLU A 98 8.65 -23.10 12.33
C GLU A 98 7.50 -22.14 12.65
N ALA A 99 7.00 -21.41 11.65
CA ALA A 99 5.85 -20.53 11.83
C ALA A 99 4.63 -21.29 12.38
N LYS A 100 4.31 -22.46 11.81
CA LYS A 100 3.23 -23.32 12.30
C LYS A 100 3.47 -23.82 13.73
N ARG A 101 4.71 -24.18 14.06
CA ARG A 101 5.10 -24.59 15.41
C ARG A 101 4.85 -23.46 16.40
N TYR A 102 5.40 -22.27 16.12
CA TYR A 102 5.24 -21.10 16.99
C TYR A 102 3.77 -20.71 17.15
N PHE A 103 3.00 -20.65 16.06
CA PHE A 103 1.57 -20.33 16.08
C PHE A 103 0.78 -21.28 16.99
N LYS A 104 1.08 -22.60 16.94
CA LYS A 104 0.44 -23.60 17.82
C LYS A 104 0.88 -23.46 19.28
N THR A 105 2.15 -23.14 19.54
CA THR A 105 2.67 -22.97 20.90
C THR A 105 2.21 -21.68 21.56
N MET A 106 1.74 -20.67 20.82
CA MET A 106 1.25 -19.40 21.39
C MET A 106 0.25 -19.61 22.52
N LYS A 107 -0.83 -20.35 22.25
CA LYS A 107 -1.87 -20.64 23.23
C LYS A 107 -1.43 -21.70 24.24
N LYS A 108 -0.76 -22.75 23.78
CA LYS A 108 -0.43 -23.92 24.61
C LYS A 108 0.67 -23.65 25.64
N SER A 109 1.71 -22.92 25.25
CA SER A 109 2.93 -22.73 26.04
C SER A 109 3.03 -21.34 26.65
N TYR A 110 2.51 -20.31 25.97
CA TYR A 110 2.63 -18.92 26.41
C TYR A 110 1.30 -18.31 26.89
N GLY A 111 0.18 -19.02 26.74
CA GLY A 111 -1.14 -18.51 27.11
C GLY A 111 -1.59 -17.30 26.28
N VAL A 112 -0.99 -17.07 25.10
CA VAL A 112 -1.30 -15.95 24.23
C VAL A 112 -2.32 -16.40 23.18
N GLU A 113 -3.50 -15.77 23.18
CA GLU A 113 -4.51 -16.00 22.16
C GLU A 113 -4.10 -15.35 20.83
N PRO A 114 -4.17 -16.06 19.69
CA PRO A 114 -3.82 -15.49 18.38
C PRO A 114 -4.75 -14.33 17.98
N THR A 115 -4.16 -13.17 17.75
CA THR A 115 -4.84 -11.96 17.25
C THR A 115 -4.87 -11.91 15.73
N GLN A 116 -5.57 -10.93 15.16
CA GLN A 116 -5.68 -10.72 13.72
C GLN A 116 -4.33 -10.58 13.01
N GLU A 117 -3.34 -9.95 13.65
CA GLU A 117 -1.99 -9.82 13.09
C GLU A 117 -1.28 -11.16 12.95
N HIS A 118 -1.47 -12.08 13.92
CA HIS A 118 -0.85 -13.42 13.86
C HIS A 118 -1.43 -14.24 12.71
N TYR A 119 -2.74 -14.19 12.51
CA TYR A 119 -3.39 -14.85 11.37
C TYR A 119 -2.92 -14.22 10.05
N ALA A 120 -2.87 -12.90 9.95
CA ALA A 120 -2.39 -12.21 8.75
C ALA A 120 -0.94 -12.64 8.38
N CYS A 121 -0.05 -12.75 9.36
CA CYS A 121 1.33 -13.23 9.14
C CYS A 121 1.35 -14.67 8.62
N MET A 122 0.55 -15.56 9.23
CA MET A 122 0.46 -16.96 8.80
C MET A 122 -0.10 -17.09 7.38
N ILE A 123 -1.14 -16.32 7.05
CA ILE A 123 -1.78 -16.33 5.74
C ILE A 123 -0.82 -15.79 4.66
N ASP A 124 -0.09 -14.71 4.93
CA ASP A 124 0.94 -14.19 4.01
C ASP A 124 2.06 -15.22 3.78
N LEU A 125 2.56 -15.85 4.84
CA LEU A 125 3.59 -16.89 4.74
C LEU A 125 3.10 -18.12 3.96
N LEU A 126 1.89 -18.62 4.24
CA LEU A 126 1.31 -19.77 3.52
C LEU A 126 1.05 -19.42 2.05
N GLY A 127 0.53 -18.21 1.82
CA GLY A 127 0.26 -17.66 0.50
C GLY A 127 1.52 -17.59 -0.37
N ARG A 128 2.60 -17.01 0.15
CA ARG A 128 3.91 -16.94 -0.55
C ARG A 128 4.55 -18.30 -0.79
N ALA A 129 4.30 -19.26 0.10
CA ALA A 129 4.78 -20.62 -0.04
C ALA A 129 3.95 -21.48 -1.01
N GLY A 130 2.90 -20.92 -1.64
CA GLY A 130 2.01 -21.63 -2.56
C GLY A 130 0.99 -22.55 -1.89
N LYS A 131 0.84 -22.50 -0.57
CA LYS A 131 -0.11 -23.31 0.20
C LYS A 131 -1.47 -22.63 0.28
N LEU A 132 -2.05 -22.29 -0.88
CA LEU A 132 -3.25 -21.47 -0.99
C LEU A 132 -4.49 -22.08 -0.31
N ASN A 133 -4.65 -23.40 -0.38
CA ASN A 133 -5.74 -24.11 0.30
C ASN A 133 -5.62 -23.97 1.82
N GLU A 134 -4.42 -24.18 2.37
CA GLU A 134 -4.18 -24.03 3.82
C GLU A 134 -4.38 -22.57 4.27
N ALA A 135 -3.98 -21.60 3.43
CA ALA A 135 -4.19 -20.18 3.70
C ALA A 135 -5.69 -19.82 3.73
N THR A 136 -6.48 -20.37 2.80
CA THR A 136 -7.92 -20.15 2.72
C THR A 136 -8.66 -20.82 3.89
N ASP A 137 -8.30 -22.07 4.21
CA ASP A 137 -8.83 -22.77 5.38
C ASP A 137 -8.55 -22.01 6.68
N LEU A 138 -7.40 -21.32 6.75
CA LEU A 138 -7.04 -20.52 7.91
C LEU A 138 -7.89 -19.25 8.01
N VAL A 139 -8.25 -18.62 6.88
CA VAL A 139 -9.20 -17.50 6.83
C VAL A 139 -10.56 -17.93 7.37
N ASP A 140 -11.07 -19.08 6.93
CA ASP A 140 -12.40 -19.55 7.32
C ASP A 140 -12.46 -19.96 8.81
N LYS A 141 -11.32 -20.27 9.43
CA LYS A 141 -11.20 -20.59 10.86
C LYS A 141 -10.99 -19.37 11.76
N MET A 142 -10.81 -18.18 11.20
CA MET A 142 -10.59 -16.97 11.99
C MET A 142 -11.84 -16.64 12.84
N PRO A 143 -11.68 -16.37 14.15
CA PRO A 143 -12.81 -16.08 15.04
C PRO A 143 -13.30 -14.62 14.97
N PHE A 144 -12.85 -13.85 13.98
CA PHE A 144 -13.16 -12.43 13.80
C PHE A 144 -13.26 -12.08 12.32
N GLU A 145 -13.91 -10.97 12.01
CA GLU A 145 -14.07 -10.49 10.64
C GLU A 145 -12.71 -10.20 9.99
N THR A 146 -12.58 -10.63 8.75
CA THR A 146 -11.36 -10.42 7.94
C THR A 146 -11.16 -8.94 7.62
N ASN A 147 -9.94 -8.42 7.83
CA ASN A 147 -9.59 -7.06 7.48
C ASN A 147 -8.91 -6.96 6.10
N SER A 148 -8.60 -5.73 5.67
CA SER A 148 -7.93 -5.47 4.39
C SER A 148 -6.54 -6.08 4.30
N SER A 149 -5.80 -6.20 5.41
CA SER A 149 -4.46 -6.80 5.41
C SER A 149 -4.47 -8.27 5.00
N VAL A 150 -5.43 -9.06 5.49
CA VAL A 150 -5.56 -10.49 5.16
C VAL A 150 -5.88 -10.70 3.68
N TRP A 151 -6.86 -9.98 3.16
CA TRP A 151 -7.22 -10.07 1.74
C TRP A 151 -6.11 -9.51 0.83
N GLY A 152 -5.38 -8.49 1.28
CA GLY A 152 -4.19 -7.99 0.60
C GLY A 152 -3.09 -9.05 0.47
N ALA A 153 -2.83 -9.81 1.54
CA ALA A 153 -1.89 -10.93 1.53
C ALA A 153 -2.33 -12.04 0.56
N LEU A 154 -3.61 -12.43 0.59
CA LEU A 154 -4.15 -13.42 -0.36
C LEU A 154 -4.10 -12.94 -1.81
N LEU A 155 -4.41 -11.68 -2.08
CA LEU A 155 -4.29 -11.09 -3.42
C LEU A 155 -2.83 -11.08 -3.90
N GLY A 156 -1.89 -10.78 -3.00
CA GLY A 156 -0.46 -10.88 -3.26
C GLY A 156 -0.02 -12.31 -3.60
N ALA A 157 -0.49 -13.30 -2.84
CA ALA A 157 -0.23 -14.71 -3.07
C ALA A 157 -0.83 -15.20 -4.40
N ALA A 158 -2.09 -14.84 -4.68
CA ALA A 158 -2.78 -15.14 -5.94
C ALA A 158 -1.99 -14.60 -7.15
N ARG A 159 -1.41 -13.40 -7.04
CA ARG A 159 -0.50 -12.86 -8.06
C ARG A 159 0.76 -13.67 -8.25
N ILE A 160 1.40 -14.12 -7.16
CA ILE A 160 2.63 -14.93 -7.25
C ILE A 160 2.34 -16.26 -7.94
N HIS A 161 1.21 -16.89 -7.61
CA HIS A 161 0.85 -18.23 -8.08
C HIS A 161 -0.07 -18.23 -9.31
N LYS A 162 -0.42 -17.05 -9.85
CA LYS A 162 -1.33 -16.86 -11.00
C LYS A 162 -2.72 -17.48 -10.79
N ASP A 163 -3.20 -17.49 -9.55
CA ASP A 163 -4.53 -17.98 -9.20
C ASP A 163 -5.57 -16.87 -9.43
N VAL A 164 -6.32 -17.01 -10.52
CA VAL A 164 -7.31 -16.00 -10.95
C VAL A 164 -8.53 -16.00 -10.03
N GLU A 165 -8.99 -17.16 -9.61
CA GLU A 165 -10.20 -17.29 -8.79
C GLU A 165 -9.99 -16.69 -7.40
N LEU A 166 -8.88 -17.06 -6.75
CA LEU A 166 -8.51 -16.48 -5.46
C LEU A 166 -8.24 -14.97 -5.59
N GLY A 167 -7.56 -14.55 -6.66
CA GLY A 167 -7.30 -13.15 -6.95
C GLY A 167 -8.57 -12.32 -7.05
N GLN A 168 -9.57 -12.80 -7.79
CA GLN A 168 -10.85 -12.11 -7.93
C GLN A 168 -11.64 -12.07 -6.62
N ARG A 169 -11.68 -13.19 -5.88
CA ARG A 169 -12.34 -13.25 -4.56
C ARG A 169 -11.72 -12.23 -3.61
N ALA A 170 -10.40 -12.22 -3.49
CA ALA A 170 -9.68 -11.30 -2.60
C ALA A 170 -9.88 -9.84 -3.01
N ALA A 171 -9.84 -9.54 -4.32
CA ALA A 171 -10.07 -8.18 -4.82
C ALA A 171 -11.49 -7.68 -4.53
N ASN A 172 -12.51 -8.52 -4.72
CA ASN A 172 -13.90 -8.18 -4.41
C ASN A 172 -14.08 -7.82 -2.93
N MET A 173 -13.51 -8.62 -2.02
CA MET A 173 -13.55 -8.32 -0.59
C MET A 173 -12.83 -7.02 -0.26
N LEU A 174 -11.68 -6.74 -0.90
CA LEU A 174 -10.94 -5.49 -0.73
C LEU A 174 -11.70 -4.28 -1.26
N PHE A 175 -12.48 -4.40 -2.33
CA PHE A 175 -13.30 -3.28 -2.82
C PHE A 175 -14.41 -2.91 -1.86
N THR A 176 -14.97 -3.90 -1.14
CA THR A 176 -15.96 -3.64 -0.08
C THR A 176 -15.33 -2.95 1.13
N LEU A 177 -14.10 -3.33 1.51
CA LEU A 177 -13.42 -2.81 2.69
C LEU A 177 -12.72 -1.46 2.45
N GLU A 178 -12.08 -1.28 1.29
CA GLU A 178 -11.21 -0.14 0.97
C GLU A 178 -11.35 0.28 -0.51
N PRO A 179 -12.51 0.86 -0.91
CA PRO A 179 -12.81 1.16 -2.31
C PRO A 179 -11.84 2.15 -2.97
N GLU A 180 -11.25 3.04 -2.17
CA GLU A 180 -10.32 4.10 -2.58
C GLU A 180 -8.92 3.59 -2.96
N LYS A 181 -8.53 2.38 -2.52
CA LYS A 181 -7.16 1.88 -2.78
C LYS A 181 -7.02 1.38 -4.22
N SER A 182 -6.37 2.18 -5.05
CA SER A 182 -6.04 1.83 -6.44
C SER A 182 -5.15 0.59 -6.59
N GLY A 183 -4.34 0.28 -5.56
CA GLY A 183 -3.40 -0.86 -5.55
C GLY A 183 -4.07 -2.21 -5.80
N THR A 184 -5.27 -2.43 -5.27
CA THR A 184 -6.05 -3.66 -5.46
C THR A 184 -6.38 -3.89 -6.94
N ARG A 185 -6.83 -2.84 -7.64
CA ARG A 185 -7.17 -2.89 -9.07
C ARG A 185 -5.93 -3.17 -9.92
N VAL A 186 -4.79 -2.58 -9.58
CA VAL A 186 -3.52 -2.83 -10.28
C VAL A 186 -3.08 -4.29 -10.12
N LEU A 187 -3.13 -4.84 -8.90
CA LEU A 187 -2.74 -6.23 -8.65
C LEU A 187 -3.66 -7.21 -9.39
N LEU A 188 -4.97 -6.97 -9.37
CA LEU A 188 -5.95 -7.78 -10.11
C LEU A 188 -5.70 -7.74 -11.63
N ALA A 189 -5.46 -6.55 -12.20
CA ALA A 189 -5.10 -6.42 -13.61
C ALA A 189 -3.81 -7.16 -13.96
N ASN A 190 -2.83 -7.17 -13.06
CA ASN A 190 -1.58 -7.93 -13.26
C ASN A 190 -1.82 -9.45 -13.23
N ILE A 191 -2.72 -9.94 -12.37
CA ILE A 191 -3.13 -11.35 -12.33
C ILE A 191 -3.75 -11.75 -13.68
N TYR A 192 -4.72 -10.98 -14.18
CA TYR A 192 -5.35 -11.25 -15.47
C TYR A 192 -4.36 -11.21 -16.64
N ALA A 193 -3.44 -10.23 -16.65
CA ALA A 193 -2.40 -10.15 -17.66
C ALA A 193 -1.48 -11.39 -17.62
N SER A 194 -1.22 -11.95 -16.44
CA SER A 194 -0.33 -13.11 -16.28
C SER A 194 -0.88 -14.41 -16.89
N VAL A 195 -2.20 -14.50 -17.05
CA VAL A 195 -2.91 -15.62 -17.70
C VAL A 195 -3.39 -15.29 -19.12
N GLY A 196 -3.10 -14.08 -19.62
CA GLY A 196 -3.48 -13.65 -20.96
C GLY A 196 -4.93 -13.19 -21.13
N SER A 197 -5.68 -12.97 -20.04
CA SER A 197 -7.06 -12.45 -20.11
C SER A 197 -7.09 -10.93 -20.33
N TRP A 198 -6.81 -10.50 -21.57
CA TRP A 198 -6.73 -9.08 -21.90
C TRP A 198 -8.08 -8.36 -21.85
N GLU A 199 -9.19 -9.08 -22.00
CA GLU A 199 -10.53 -8.52 -21.84
C GLU A 199 -10.78 -8.08 -20.40
N ASP A 200 -10.42 -8.92 -19.42
CA ASP A 200 -10.60 -8.58 -18.01
C ASP A 200 -9.62 -7.48 -17.56
N VAL A 201 -8.39 -7.47 -18.10
CA VAL A 201 -7.46 -6.34 -17.93
C VAL A 201 -8.09 -5.04 -18.43
N ALA A 202 -8.73 -5.06 -19.60
CA ALA A 202 -9.38 -3.87 -20.15
C ALA A 202 -10.57 -3.41 -19.28
N LYS A 203 -11.37 -4.35 -18.75
CA LYS A 203 -12.47 -4.05 -17.82
C LYS A 203 -11.95 -3.39 -16.54
N VAL A 204 -10.94 -3.97 -15.88
CA VAL A 204 -10.37 -3.41 -14.64
C VAL A 204 -9.75 -2.04 -14.89
N ARG A 205 -9.01 -1.87 -15.99
CA ARG A 205 -8.43 -0.56 -16.36
C ARG A 205 -9.48 0.49 -16.71
N ARG A 206 -10.64 0.08 -17.23
CA ARG A 206 -11.77 0.99 -17.48
C ARG A 206 -12.36 1.48 -16.15
N LEU A 207 -12.70 0.56 -15.24
CA LEU A 207 -13.18 0.89 -13.90
C LEU A 207 -12.23 1.82 -13.13
N MET A 208 -10.91 1.62 -13.27
CA MET A 208 -9.91 2.52 -12.68
C MET A 208 -9.97 3.95 -13.23
N LYS A 209 -10.18 4.10 -14.54
CA LYS A 209 -10.28 5.41 -15.19
C LYS A 209 -11.58 6.10 -14.81
N ASP A 210 -12.69 5.37 -14.84
CA ASP A 210 -14.02 5.91 -14.56
C ASP A 210 -14.10 6.44 -13.12
N GLY A 211 -13.67 5.64 -12.13
CA GLY A 211 -13.63 6.08 -10.73
C GLY A 211 -12.70 7.27 -10.50
N LYS A 212 -11.57 7.35 -11.21
CA LYS A 212 -10.68 8.52 -11.10
C LYS A 212 -11.27 9.77 -11.76
N LEU A 213 -12.04 9.61 -12.83
CA LEU A 213 -12.75 10.72 -13.47
C LEU A 213 -13.85 11.26 -12.57
N GLU A 214 -14.62 10.39 -11.91
CA GLU A 214 -15.64 10.78 -10.92
C GLU A 214 -15.00 11.57 -9.76
N GLU A 215 -13.94 11.05 -9.15
CA GLU A 215 -13.19 11.73 -8.09
C GLU A 215 -12.69 13.11 -8.53
N LEU A 216 -12.08 13.20 -9.73
CA LEU A 216 -11.63 14.48 -10.28
C LEU A 216 -12.80 15.42 -10.58
N GLY A 217 -13.93 14.90 -11.08
CA GLY A 217 -15.14 15.66 -11.33
C GLY A 217 -15.63 16.36 -10.07
N ASP A 218 -15.77 15.61 -8.98
CA ASP A 218 -16.19 16.14 -7.68
C ASP A 218 -15.22 17.20 -7.13
N LEU A 219 -13.91 16.94 -7.21
CA LEU A 219 -12.89 17.87 -6.75
C LEU A 219 -12.85 19.15 -7.60
N MET A 220 -13.01 19.02 -8.91
CA MET A 220 -13.09 20.15 -9.83
C MET A 220 -14.35 20.99 -9.57
N ALA A 221 -15.51 20.35 -9.40
CA ALA A 221 -16.76 21.04 -9.08
C ALA A 221 -16.64 21.83 -7.76
N LYS A 222 -16.06 21.23 -6.71
CA LYS A 222 -15.75 21.92 -5.44
C LYS A 222 -14.77 23.09 -5.61
N ALA A 223 -13.87 23.01 -6.58
CA ALA A 223 -12.94 24.07 -6.92
C ALA A 223 -13.56 25.16 -7.83
N GLY A 224 -14.82 25.02 -8.25
CA GLY A 224 -15.55 25.99 -9.08
C GLY A 224 -15.41 25.78 -10.59
N TYR A 225 -15.00 24.58 -11.04
CA TYR A 225 -15.04 24.23 -12.46
C TYR A 225 -16.49 24.04 -12.93
N VAL A 226 -16.81 24.61 -14.09
CA VAL A 226 -18.11 24.45 -14.76
C VAL A 226 -17.84 23.94 -16.18
N PRO A 227 -18.41 22.78 -16.58
CA PRO A 227 -18.28 22.25 -17.93
C PRO A 227 -18.86 23.20 -18.98
N MET A 228 -18.13 23.41 -20.08
CA MET A 228 -18.60 24.28 -21.17
C MET A 228 -19.51 23.50 -22.13
N LEU A 229 -20.80 23.33 -21.81
CA LEU A 229 -21.72 22.51 -22.61
C LEU A 229 -21.94 23.03 -24.04
N GLU A 230 -21.73 24.33 -24.28
CA GLU A 230 -21.90 24.97 -25.59
C GLU A 230 -20.93 24.46 -26.66
N ILE A 231 -19.80 23.88 -26.25
CA ILE A 231 -18.81 23.32 -27.19
C ILE A 231 -19.13 21.89 -27.63
N ASP A 232 -20.12 21.25 -26.99
CA ASP A 232 -20.60 19.93 -27.37
C ASP A 232 -21.76 20.04 -28.37
N LEU A 233 -21.51 19.61 -29.61
CA LEU A 233 -22.45 19.66 -30.74
C LEU A 233 -23.41 18.46 -30.80
N HIS A 234 -23.31 17.50 -29.89
CA HIS A 234 -24.25 16.37 -29.85
C HIS A 234 -25.66 16.89 -29.55
N ASN A 235 -26.66 16.33 -30.25
CA ASN A 235 -28.06 16.67 -30.04
C ASN A 235 -28.65 15.84 -28.91
N VAL A 236 -28.12 16.05 -27.70
CA VAL A 236 -28.50 15.38 -26.46
C VAL A 236 -28.76 16.42 -25.38
N ASP A 237 -29.37 16.00 -24.27
CA ASP A 237 -29.65 16.91 -23.16
C ASP A 237 -28.36 17.39 -22.46
N ASN A 238 -28.48 18.45 -21.65
CA ASN A 238 -27.33 19.06 -21.00
C ASN A 238 -26.63 18.13 -20.00
N SER A 239 -27.35 17.22 -19.35
CA SER A 239 -26.76 16.20 -18.47
C SER A 239 -25.93 15.18 -19.24
N GLU A 240 -26.41 14.74 -20.40
CA GLU A 240 -25.67 13.84 -21.29
C GLU A 240 -24.43 14.53 -21.88
N LYS A 241 -24.52 15.81 -22.24
CA LYS A 241 -23.35 16.62 -22.67
C LYS A 241 -22.28 16.70 -21.59
N GLU A 242 -22.67 16.89 -20.34
CA GLU A 242 -21.73 16.95 -19.22
C GLU A 242 -20.97 15.63 -19.02
N ILE A 243 -21.69 14.51 -19.17
CA ILE A 243 -21.09 13.17 -19.17
C ILE A 243 -20.11 13.05 -20.34
N LEU A 244 -20.51 13.38 -21.57
CA LEU A 244 -19.65 13.29 -22.75
C LEU A 244 -18.35 14.10 -22.61
N LEU A 245 -18.45 15.34 -22.11
CA LEU A 245 -17.27 16.18 -21.83
C LEU A 245 -16.35 15.58 -20.78
N SER A 246 -16.89 14.85 -19.79
CA SER A 246 -16.11 14.18 -18.75
C SER A 246 -15.29 13.00 -19.29
N TYR A 247 -15.81 12.34 -20.32
CA TYR A 247 -15.18 11.19 -20.99
C TYR A 247 -14.32 11.57 -22.20
N HIS A 248 -13.99 12.85 -22.38
CA HIS A 248 -13.00 13.26 -23.39
C HIS A 248 -11.67 12.50 -23.22
N SER A 249 -11.12 12.04 -24.35
CA SER A 249 -9.92 11.21 -24.36
C SER A 249 -8.71 11.84 -23.66
N GLU A 250 -8.64 13.17 -23.64
CA GLU A 250 -7.60 13.94 -22.97
C GLU A 250 -7.74 13.87 -21.44
N LYS A 251 -8.98 13.98 -20.91
CA LYS A 251 -9.26 13.81 -19.49
C LYS A 251 -8.99 12.36 -19.06
N LEU A 252 -9.39 11.38 -19.86
CA LEU A 252 -9.06 9.97 -19.65
C LEU A 252 -7.54 9.73 -19.62
N ALA A 253 -6.78 10.37 -20.50
CA ALA A 253 -5.33 10.24 -20.55
C ALA A 253 -4.66 10.85 -19.31
N VAL A 254 -5.12 12.01 -18.85
CA VAL A 254 -4.64 12.63 -17.60
C VAL A 254 -5.01 11.80 -16.38
N ALA A 255 -6.26 11.33 -16.29
CA ALA A 255 -6.72 10.45 -15.21
C ALA A 255 -5.89 9.16 -15.13
N PHE A 256 -5.66 8.52 -16.28
CA PHE A 256 -4.77 7.35 -16.35
C PHE A 256 -3.33 7.70 -15.94
N GLY A 257 -2.80 8.84 -16.41
CA GLY A 257 -1.50 9.36 -15.99
C GLY A 257 -1.40 9.47 -14.47
N LEU A 258 -2.38 10.10 -13.81
CA LEU A 258 -2.43 10.26 -12.36
C LEU A 258 -2.39 8.91 -11.61
N ILE A 259 -3.01 7.87 -12.15
CA ILE A 259 -3.06 6.54 -11.55
C ILE A 259 -1.71 5.82 -11.66
N VAL A 260 -1.08 5.84 -12.84
CA VAL A 260 0.03 4.93 -13.16
C VAL A 260 1.41 5.52 -12.90
N THR A 261 1.50 6.82 -12.64
CA THR A 261 2.79 7.48 -12.44
C THR A 261 2.94 8.00 -11.01
N PRO A 262 4.15 7.93 -10.42
CA PRO A 262 4.36 8.26 -9.01
C PRO A 262 3.89 9.67 -8.63
N PRO A 263 3.51 9.90 -7.35
CA PRO A 263 3.22 11.23 -6.85
C PRO A 263 4.36 12.21 -7.17
N GLY A 264 4.02 13.39 -7.68
CA GLY A 264 4.97 14.44 -8.05
C GLY A 264 5.66 14.28 -9.42
N ALA A 265 5.60 13.13 -10.08
CA ALA A 265 6.17 12.99 -11.44
C ALA A 265 5.36 13.81 -12.46
N PRO A 266 5.92 14.40 -13.53
CA PRO A 266 5.10 15.11 -14.52
C PRO A 266 4.25 14.15 -15.37
N ILE A 267 3.02 14.55 -15.70
CA ILE A 267 2.13 13.80 -16.61
C ILE A 267 2.36 14.32 -18.03
N ARG A 268 2.49 13.42 -19.02
CA ARG A 268 2.69 13.80 -20.42
C ARG A 268 1.60 13.19 -21.29
N VAL A 269 0.83 14.02 -21.98
CA VAL A 269 -0.23 13.61 -22.91
C VAL A 269 0.09 14.14 -24.30
N LYS A 270 0.00 13.27 -25.31
CA LYS A 270 0.11 13.67 -26.72
C LYS A 270 -1.25 13.50 -27.38
N LYS A 271 -1.76 14.57 -27.98
CA LYS A 271 -3.00 14.60 -28.74
C LYS A 271 -2.69 14.93 -30.20
N ASN A 272 -3.34 14.21 -31.11
CA ASN A 272 -3.21 14.42 -32.56
C ASN A 272 -4.20 15.46 -33.11
N LEU A 273 -4.94 16.12 -32.23
CA LEU A 273 -5.92 17.18 -32.51
C LEU A 273 -5.69 18.31 -31.50
N ARG A 274 -6.24 19.49 -31.77
CA ARG A 274 -6.24 20.61 -30.82
C ARG A 274 -7.02 20.21 -29.56
N VAL A 275 -6.46 20.43 -28.39
CA VAL A 275 -7.15 20.16 -27.11
C VAL A 275 -8.33 21.10 -26.99
N CYS A 276 -9.54 20.62 -26.76
CA CYS A 276 -10.72 21.49 -26.63
C CYS A 276 -10.61 22.44 -25.42
N ILE A 277 -11.34 23.56 -25.46
CA ILE A 277 -11.28 24.60 -24.44
C ILE A 277 -11.71 24.10 -23.05
N ASP A 278 -12.69 23.20 -23.01
CA ASP A 278 -13.14 22.55 -21.77
C ASP A 278 -12.04 21.68 -21.15
N CYS A 279 -11.42 20.79 -21.95
CA CYS A 279 -10.30 19.98 -21.48
C CYS A 279 -9.13 20.85 -21.02
N HIS A 280 -8.78 21.87 -21.78
CA HIS A 280 -7.73 22.81 -21.41
C HIS A 280 -8.04 23.51 -20.07
N THR A 281 -9.29 23.92 -19.85
CA THR A 281 -9.73 24.51 -18.59
C THR A 281 -9.67 23.49 -17.45
N SER A 282 -10.18 22.28 -17.66
CA SER A 282 -10.14 21.20 -16.68
C SER A 282 -8.70 20.87 -16.24
N PHE A 283 -7.70 20.91 -17.14
CA PHE A 283 -6.30 20.64 -16.79
C PHE A 283 -5.68 21.69 -15.87
N LYS A 284 -6.15 22.94 -15.90
CA LYS A 284 -5.76 23.93 -14.91
C LYS A 284 -6.25 23.54 -13.51
N PHE A 285 -7.50 23.08 -13.40
CA PHE A 285 -8.02 22.61 -12.11
C PHE A 285 -7.30 21.35 -11.65
N ILE A 286 -7.17 20.35 -12.52
CA ILE A 286 -6.53 19.07 -12.18
C ILE A 286 -5.07 19.27 -11.77
N CYS A 287 -4.28 20.11 -12.45
CA CYS A 287 -2.87 20.32 -12.09
C CYS A 287 -2.72 20.97 -10.69
N LYS A 288 -3.67 21.85 -10.33
CA LYS A 288 -3.73 22.48 -9.00
C LYS A 288 -4.19 21.48 -7.93
N ILE A 289 -5.27 20.74 -8.18
CA ILE A 289 -5.84 19.74 -7.25
C ILE A 289 -4.81 18.65 -6.95
N ALA A 290 -4.18 18.10 -8.00
CA ALA A 290 -3.18 17.04 -7.87
C ALA A 290 -1.80 17.56 -7.44
N SER A 291 -1.59 18.88 -7.35
CA SER A 291 -0.29 19.51 -7.09
C SER A 291 0.82 18.97 -8.01
N ARG A 292 0.53 18.94 -9.31
CA ARG A 292 1.30 18.13 -10.27
C ARG A 292 1.35 18.78 -11.66
N GLU A 293 2.53 18.78 -12.29
CA GLU A 293 2.70 19.29 -13.64
C GLU A 293 2.03 18.36 -14.67
N ILE A 294 1.27 18.95 -15.60
CA ILE A 294 0.68 18.25 -16.74
C ILE A 294 1.21 18.93 -18.02
N ILE A 295 1.81 18.15 -18.90
CA ILE A 295 2.36 18.60 -20.18
C ILE A 295 1.51 17.98 -21.27
N VAL A 296 0.77 18.79 -22.00
CA VAL A 296 -0.06 18.35 -23.13
C VAL A 296 0.51 18.90 -24.42
N ARG A 297 0.87 18.02 -25.35
CA ARG A 297 1.24 18.39 -26.71
C ARG A 297 0.04 18.17 -27.62
N ASP A 298 -0.44 19.23 -28.26
CA ASP A 298 -1.41 19.14 -29.34
C ASP A 298 -0.77 19.43 -30.71
N ILE A 299 -1.59 19.59 -31.76
CA ILE A 299 -1.11 19.89 -33.12
C ILE A 299 -0.50 21.30 -33.24
N ASN A 300 -0.85 22.21 -32.34
CA ASN A 300 -0.48 23.61 -32.42
C ASN A 300 0.73 23.94 -31.54
N ARG A 301 0.81 23.39 -30.32
CA ARG A 301 1.82 23.75 -29.31
C ARG A 301 1.93 22.76 -28.15
N PHE A 302 2.86 23.07 -27.26
CA PHE A 302 2.96 22.49 -25.93
C PHE A 302 2.23 23.38 -24.92
N HIS A 303 1.39 22.75 -24.11
CA HIS A 303 0.71 23.34 -22.97
C HIS A 303 1.35 22.78 -21.71
N HIS A 304 1.98 23.65 -20.92
CA HIS A 304 2.51 23.30 -19.60
C HIS A 304 1.56 23.82 -18.55
N PHE A 305 0.86 22.91 -17.87
CA PHE A 305 -0.07 23.23 -16.79
C PHE A 305 0.65 23.08 -15.46
N LYS A 306 0.68 24.16 -14.68
CA LYS A 306 1.29 24.21 -13.35
C LYS A 306 0.56 25.22 -12.46
N ASP A 307 0.25 24.82 -11.23
CA ASP A 307 -0.37 25.65 -10.19
C ASP A 307 -1.64 26.41 -10.66
N GLY A 308 -2.47 25.77 -11.48
CA GLY A 308 -3.70 26.37 -12.01
C GLY A 308 -3.53 27.24 -13.26
N SER A 309 -2.32 27.36 -13.79
CA SER A 309 -2.01 28.16 -14.97
C SER A 309 -1.54 27.28 -16.13
N CYS A 310 -1.60 27.83 -17.35
CA CYS A 310 -1.05 27.20 -18.55
C CYS A 310 -0.07 28.15 -19.23
N SER A 311 1.03 27.61 -19.77
CA SER A 311 2.05 28.37 -20.53
C SER A 311 1.52 29.08 -21.78
N CYS A 312 0.30 28.76 -22.24
CA CYS A 312 -0.32 29.44 -23.39
C CYS A 312 -0.77 30.87 -23.08
N GLY A 313 -0.82 31.30 -21.81
CA GLY A 313 -1.11 32.69 -21.44
C GLY A 313 -2.45 33.22 -21.97
N TYR A 314 -3.48 32.36 -22.03
CA TYR A 314 -4.81 32.63 -22.61
C TYR A 314 -4.87 32.72 -24.14
N TYR A 315 -3.76 32.56 -24.85
CA TYR A 315 -3.73 32.33 -26.28
C TYR A 315 -3.87 30.82 -26.54
N TRP A 316 -5.09 30.31 -26.36
CA TRP A 316 -5.47 28.92 -26.67
C TRP A 316 -5.64 28.74 -28.17
#